data_AF-A0A0K0D6C5-F1
#
_entry.id   AF-A0A0K0D6C5-F1
#
_cell.length_a   1.000
_cell.length_b   1.000
_cell.length_c   1.000
_cell.angle_alpha   90.00
_cell.angle_beta   90.00
_cell.angle_gamma   90.00
#
_symmetry.space_group_name_H-M   'P 1'
#
loop_
_entity.id
_entity.type
_entity.pdbx_description
1 polymer ?
#
loop_
_entity_poly.entity_id
_entity_poly.type
_entity_poly.pdbx_seq_one_letter_code
_entity_poly.pdbx_strand_id
1 'polypeptide(L)'
;MEKVLDGGKGGNPLTFASVGQLVYHEWTCDPEGKLSEDSPFCATVHSCNVKEDGGREVLLLDENGCAVDRYLLNNLDYTSDLTGGQISQVFKFADQHSLFFQCQIRLSLKEGPVCRRSSDDCPKVLRGKRSTGSNSHEDNVDVVSQYMTIFDIDGSGGKSWL
;
A
#
# COMPACT_ATOMS: atom_id res chain seq x y z
N MET A 1 -9.57 -1.70 4.99
CA MET A 1 -8.88 -3.02 5.03
C MET A 1 -7.86 -3.06 3.91
N GLU A 2 -6.65 -3.55 4.18
CA GLU A 2 -5.66 -3.88 3.14
C GLU A 2 -5.66 -5.39 2.85
N LYS A 3 -5.44 -5.75 1.58
CA LYS A 3 -5.15 -7.13 1.12
C LYS A 3 -3.93 -7.12 0.21
N VAL A 4 -3.14 -8.19 0.26
CA VAL A 4 -2.02 -8.42 -0.66
C VAL A 4 -2.34 -9.65 -1.49
N LEU A 5 -2.37 -9.49 -2.81
CA LEU A 5 -2.81 -10.49 -3.79
C LEU A 5 -1.65 -10.92 -4.68
N ASP A 6 -1.68 -12.17 -5.14
CA ASP A 6 -0.67 -12.70 -6.06
C ASP A 6 -0.74 -12.07 -7.45
N GLY A 7 0.37 -11.49 -7.90
CA GLY A 7 0.48 -10.82 -9.20
C GLY A 7 -0.32 -9.52 -9.29
N GLY A 8 -1.59 -9.61 -9.66
CA GLY A 8 -2.44 -8.47 -10.05
C GLY A 8 -3.76 -8.39 -9.28
N LYS A 9 -4.62 -7.42 -9.64
CA LYS A 9 -5.92 -7.15 -8.98
C LYS A 9 -6.86 -8.37 -8.89
N GLY A 10 -6.77 -9.32 -9.81
CA GLY A 10 -7.56 -10.56 -9.79
C GLY A 10 -6.88 -11.73 -9.06
N GLY A 11 -5.76 -11.48 -8.39
CA GLY A 11 -4.98 -12.49 -7.69
C GLY A 11 -5.65 -13.04 -6.43
N ASN A 12 -5.15 -14.18 -5.97
CA ASN A 12 -5.58 -14.74 -4.69
C ASN A 12 -4.85 -14.06 -3.52
N PRO A 13 -5.49 -13.88 -2.36
CA PRO A 13 -4.82 -13.38 -1.17
C PRO A 13 -3.62 -14.23 -0.76
N LEU A 14 -2.52 -13.57 -0.40
CA LEU A 14 -1.27 -14.21 -0.01
C LEU A 14 -1.08 -14.21 1.51
N THR A 15 -0.63 -15.34 2.02
CA THR A 15 -0.05 -15.48 3.37
C THR A 15 1.48 -15.61 3.31
N PHE A 16 1.99 -16.07 2.17
CA PHE A 16 3.41 -16.33 1.92
C PHE A 16 3.81 -15.67 0.61
N ALA A 17 5.00 -15.09 0.56
CA ALA A 17 5.58 -14.57 -0.67
C ALA A 17 7.10 -14.76 -0.70
N SER A 18 7.69 -14.67 -1.89
CA SER A 18 9.16 -14.69 -2.06
C SER A 18 9.67 -13.30 -2.42
N VAL A 19 10.90 -12.96 -2.03
CA VAL A 19 11.54 -11.71 -2.48
C VAL A 19 11.52 -11.63 -4.01
N GLY A 20 11.18 -10.45 -4.55
CA GLY A 20 11.04 -10.20 -5.98
C GLY A 20 9.72 -10.66 -6.60
N GLN A 21 8.88 -11.42 -5.88
CA GLN A 21 7.54 -11.79 -6.36
C GLN A 21 6.71 -10.52 -6.61
N LEU A 22 5.98 -10.51 -7.73
CA LEU A 22 5.06 -9.42 -8.06
C LEU A 22 3.75 -9.62 -7.29
N VAL A 23 3.30 -8.59 -6.57
CA VAL A 23 2.05 -8.61 -5.81
C VAL A 23 1.23 -7.37 -6.07
N TYR A 24 -0.07 -7.46 -5.81
CA TYR A 24 -0.99 -6.34 -5.86
C TYR A 24 -1.53 -6.03 -4.47
N HIS A 25 -1.31 -4.80 -4.02
CA HIS A 25 -1.91 -4.28 -2.80
C HIS A 25 -3.27 -3.68 -3.13
N GLU A 26 -4.28 -3.99 -2.32
CA GLU A 26 -5.61 -3.42 -2.40
C GLU A 26 -6.02 -2.84 -1.05
N TRP A 27 -6.32 -1.54 -1.01
CA TRP A 27 -6.90 -0.87 0.13
C TRP A 27 -8.35 -0.52 -0.18
N THR A 28 -9.27 -1.00 0.67
CA THR A 28 -10.70 -0.74 0.51
C THR A 28 -11.36 -0.33 1.83
N CYS A 29 -12.23 0.68 1.77
CA CYS A 29 -13.18 1.04 2.83
C CYS A 29 -14.52 0.30 2.71
N ASP A 30 -14.73 -0.46 1.64
CA ASP A 30 -15.90 -1.32 1.44
C ASP A 30 -15.47 -2.77 1.17
N PRO A 31 -14.94 -3.48 2.18
CA PRO A 31 -14.44 -4.84 1.99
C PRO A 31 -15.52 -5.85 1.64
N GLU A 32 -16.79 -5.55 1.92
CA GLU A 32 -17.94 -6.44 1.69
C GLU A 32 -18.74 -6.03 0.44
N GLY A 33 -18.38 -4.94 -0.24
CA GLY A 33 -19.11 -4.43 -1.40
C GLY A 33 -20.54 -4.00 -1.06
N LYS A 34 -20.79 -3.60 0.21
CA LYS A 34 -22.12 -3.27 0.72
C LYS A 34 -22.42 -1.78 0.62
N LEU A 35 -21.40 -0.95 0.45
CA LEU A 35 -21.61 0.47 0.21
C LEU A 35 -22.04 0.66 -1.25
N SER A 36 -22.99 1.56 -1.46
CA SER A 36 -23.43 1.90 -2.81
C SER A 36 -22.26 2.49 -3.61
N GLU A 37 -22.22 2.21 -4.92
CA GLU A 37 -21.28 2.87 -5.85
C GLU A 37 -21.41 4.41 -5.79
N ASP A 38 -22.58 4.92 -5.40
CA ASP A 38 -22.87 6.34 -5.16
C ASP A 38 -22.49 6.82 -3.75
N SER A 39 -21.50 6.18 -3.11
CA SER A 39 -21.02 6.59 -1.79
C SER A 39 -20.71 8.10 -1.77
N PRO A 40 -21.17 8.86 -0.76
CA PRO A 40 -20.83 10.28 -0.63
C PRO A 40 -19.37 10.48 -0.17
N PHE A 41 -18.61 9.40 0.04
CA PHE A 41 -17.26 9.44 0.57
C PHE A 41 -16.21 9.04 -0.46
N CYS A 42 -15.08 9.73 -0.39
CA CYS A 42 -13.86 9.46 -1.12
C CYS A 42 -12.79 8.98 -0.14
N ALA A 43 -12.23 7.80 -0.39
CA ALA A 43 -11.10 7.28 0.34
C ALA A 43 -9.79 7.75 -0.29
N THR A 44 -8.86 8.20 0.56
CA THR A 44 -7.46 8.41 0.20
C THR A 44 -6.61 7.57 1.15
N VAL A 45 -5.82 6.63 0.62
CA VAL A 45 -4.75 6.00 1.39
C VAL A 45 -3.70 7.08 1.64
N HIS A 46 -3.60 7.47 2.90
CA HIS A 46 -2.79 8.55 3.42
C HIS A 46 -1.36 8.01 3.61
N SER A 47 -0.89 7.95 4.84
CA SER A 47 0.43 7.46 5.20
C SER A 47 0.43 5.94 5.30
N CYS A 48 1.47 5.29 4.76
CA CYS A 48 1.68 3.86 4.86
C CYS A 48 3.10 3.54 5.33
N ASN A 49 3.22 2.63 6.29
CA ASN A 49 4.48 2.11 6.76
C ASN A 49 4.50 0.60 6.55
N VAL A 50 5.64 0.08 6.09
CA VAL A 50 5.95 -1.34 6.23
C VAL A 50 6.74 -1.54 7.51
N LYS A 51 6.34 -2.53 8.31
CA LYS A 51 6.89 -2.81 9.64
C LYS A 51 7.32 -4.26 9.77
N GLU A 52 8.35 -4.50 10.57
CA GLU A 52 8.77 -5.81 11.05
C GLU A 52 8.53 -5.95 12.56
N ASP A 53 8.62 -7.18 13.06
CA ASP A 53 8.46 -7.49 14.48
C ASP A 53 9.60 -6.90 15.35
N GLY A 54 10.78 -6.63 14.75
CA GLY A 54 11.92 -5.98 15.40
C GLY A 54 11.76 -4.46 15.63
N GLY A 55 10.67 -3.87 15.15
CA GLY A 55 10.35 -2.46 15.33
C GLY A 55 10.96 -1.51 14.30
N ARG A 56 11.73 -2.00 13.32
CA ARG A 56 12.09 -1.20 12.14
C ARG A 56 10.85 -0.95 11.28
N GLU A 57 10.77 0.26 10.75
CA GLU A 57 9.71 0.67 9.82
C GLU A 57 10.26 1.52 8.68
N VAL A 58 9.60 1.44 7.53
CA VAL A 58 9.90 2.27 6.35
C VAL A 58 8.61 2.92 5.88
N LEU A 59 8.65 4.24 5.69
CA LEU A 59 7.54 5.02 5.13
C LEU A 59 7.45 4.79 3.63
N LEU A 60 6.30 4.31 3.16
CA LEU A 60 6.00 4.04 1.76
C LEU A 60 5.19 5.17 1.14
N LEU A 61 4.14 5.62 1.82
CA LEU A 61 3.30 6.76 1.42
C LEU A 61 3.36 7.84 2.50
N ASP A 62 3.45 9.10 2.10
CA ASP A 62 3.42 10.25 3.01
C ASP A 62 1.99 10.67 3.41
N GLU A 63 1.86 11.76 4.18
CA GLU A 63 0.57 12.32 4.62
C GLU A 63 -0.33 12.86 3.50
N ASN A 64 0.13 12.85 2.25
CA ASN A 64 -0.71 13.20 1.10
C ASN A 64 -1.09 11.95 0.29
N GLY A 65 -0.68 10.75 0.72
CA GLY A 65 -0.84 9.54 -0.08
C GLY A 65 0.16 9.42 -1.21
N CYS A 66 1.26 10.17 -1.16
CA CYS A 66 2.29 10.14 -2.19
C CYS A 66 3.39 9.15 -1.88
N ALA A 67 3.78 8.37 -2.88
CA ALA A 67 4.91 7.46 -2.77
C ALA A 67 6.19 8.22 -2.44
N VAL A 68 6.83 7.81 -1.34
CA VAL A 68 8.13 8.34 -0.90
C VAL A 68 9.26 7.70 -1.70
N ASP A 69 9.15 6.40 -1.97
CA ASP A 69 10.06 5.63 -2.80
C ASP A 69 9.30 4.74 -3.80
N ARG A 70 9.31 5.14 -5.07
CA ARG A 70 8.62 4.45 -6.17
C ARG A 70 9.27 3.12 -6.58
N TYR A 71 10.46 2.79 -6.07
CA TYR A 71 11.05 1.46 -6.23
C TYR A 71 10.37 0.43 -5.33
N LEU A 72 9.88 0.86 -4.16
CA LEU A 72 9.18 -0.01 -3.20
C LEU A 72 7.68 -0.06 -3.46
N LEU A 73 7.06 1.10 -3.66
CA LEU A 73 5.63 1.23 -3.95
C LEU A 73 5.39 2.50 -4.77
N ASN A 74 4.70 2.40 -5.90
CA ASN A 74 4.35 3.60 -6.67
C ASN A 74 3.14 4.33 -6.06
N ASN A 75 2.81 5.51 -6.60
CA ASN A 75 1.52 6.14 -6.29
C ASN A 75 0.38 5.17 -6.59
N LEU A 76 -0.65 5.18 -5.75
CA LEU A 76 -1.76 4.25 -5.89
C LEU A 76 -2.69 4.65 -7.04
N ASP A 77 -3.21 3.65 -7.73
CA ASP A 77 -4.28 3.80 -8.70
C ASP A 77 -5.63 3.54 -8.02
N TYR A 78 -6.50 4.55 -7.99
CA TYR A 78 -7.85 4.41 -7.44
C TYR A 78 -8.80 3.84 -8.48
N THR A 79 -9.32 2.64 -8.19
CA THR A 79 -10.22 1.92 -9.09
C THR A 79 -11.70 2.13 -8.78
N SER A 80 -12.00 2.71 -7.63
CA SER A 80 -13.31 3.26 -7.26
C SER A 80 -13.13 4.41 -6.28
N ASP A 81 -14.23 5.03 -5.83
CA ASP A 81 -14.19 6.09 -4.83
C ASP A 81 -13.60 5.63 -3.49
N LEU A 82 -13.80 4.36 -3.15
CA LEU A 82 -13.41 3.75 -1.86
C LEU A 82 -12.29 2.71 -1.96
N THR A 83 -11.78 2.42 -3.17
CA THR A 83 -10.79 1.37 -3.40
C THR A 83 -9.59 1.89 -4.20
N GLY A 84 -8.42 1.84 -3.56
CA GLY A 84 -7.12 2.08 -4.20
C GLY A 84 -6.30 0.79 -4.27
N GLY A 85 -5.39 0.70 -5.24
CA GLY A 85 -4.45 -0.40 -5.29
C GLY A 85 -3.24 -0.12 -6.13
N GLN A 86 -2.22 -0.97 -5.98
CA GLN A 86 -0.96 -0.81 -6.67
C GLN A 86 -0.16 -2.10 -6.75
N ILE A 87 0.52 -2.30 -7.88
CA ILE A 87 1.48 -3.37 -8.06
C ILE A 87 2.84 -2.99 -7.45
N SER A 88 3.46 -3.93 -6.74
CA SER A 88 4.80 -3.80 -6.17
C SER A 88 5.58 -5.13 -6.29
N GLN A 89 6.89 -5.07 -6.06
CA GLN A 89 7.70 -6.27 -5.84
C GLN A 89 7.89 -6.48 -4.34
N VAL A 90 7.79 -7.73 -3.90
CA VAL A 90 8.03 -8.11 -2.51
C VAL A 90 9.49 -7.88 -2.16
N PHE A 91 9.74 -7.17 -1.07
CA PHE A 91 11.05 -6.93 -0.50
C PHE A 91 11.03 -7.33 0.97
N LYS A 92 12.20 -7.45 1.60
CA LYS A 92 12.30 -7.72 3.03
C LYS A 92 13.41 -6.93 3.71
N PHE A 93 13.29 -6.81 5.02
CA PHE A 93 14.40 -6.41 5.88
C PHE A 93 15.40 -7.58 6.01
N ALA A 94 16.69 -7.26 6.11
CA ALA A 94 17.71 -8.28 6.39
C ALA A 94 17.39 -8.98 7.71
N ASP A 95 17.57 -10.30 7.72
CA ASP A 95 17.40 -11.21 8.87
C ASP A 95 15.98 -11.25 9.46
N GLN A 96 14.97 -10.91 8.67
CA GLN A 96 13.57 -11.01 9.06
C GLN A 96 12.78 -11.90 8.12
N HIS A 97 11.79 -12.57 8.70
CA HIS A 97 10.96 -13.54 8.01
C HIS A 97 9.51 -13.07 7.85
N SER A 98 9.12 -11.98 8.50
CA SER A 98 7.76 -11.43 8.51
C SER A 98 7.77 -9.92 8.35
N LEU A 99 6.78 -9.39 7.63
CA LEU A 99 6.44 -7.98 7.65
C LEU A 99 4.92 -7.79 7.51
N PHE A 100 4.46 -6.60 7.88
CA PHE A 100 3.08 -6.17 7.67
C PHE A 100 3.04 -4.69 7.28
N PHE A 101 1.95 -4.29 6.65
CA PHE A 101 1.69 -2.94 6.22
C PHE A 101 0.69 -2.30 7.17
N GLN A 102 0.96 -1.08 7.57
CA GLN A 102 0.07 -0.27 8.40
C GLN A 102 -0.13 1.07 7.69
N CYS A 103 -1.35 1.30 7.23
CA CYS A 103 -1.73 2.50 6.52
C CYS A 103 -2.81 3.26 7.27
N GLN A 104 -2.91 4.55 6.98
CA GLN A 104 -4.05 5.37 7.35
C GLN A 104 -4.88 5.63 6.11
N ILE A 105 -6.20 5.64 6.24
CA ILE A 105 -7.13 6.06 5.19
C ILE A 105 -7.84 7.31 5.68
N ARG A 106 -7.81 8.34 4.86
CA ARG A 106 -8.60 9.55 5.07
C ARG A 106 -9.89 9.45 4.28
N LEU A 107 -11.02 9.75 4.92
CA LEU A 107 -12.31 9.90 4.26
C LEU A 107 -12.63 11.38 4.06
N SER A 108 -13.10 11.72 2.86
CA SER A 108 -13.55 13.07 2.51
C SER A 108 -14.91 13.00 1.82
N LEU A 109 -15.66 14.10 1.82
CA LEU A 109 -16.92 14.18 1.10
C LEU A 109 -16.69 14.35 -0.40
N LYS A 110 -17.49 13.66 -1.20
CA LYS A 110 -17.45 13.72 -2.65
C LYS A 110 -18.10 15.02 -3.13
N GLU A 111 -17.30 15.95 -3.67
CA GLU A 111 -17.74 17.28 -4.15
C GLU A 111 -18.08 17.31 -5.65
N GLY A 112 -18.30 16.16 -6.29
CA GLY A 112 -18.54 16.07 -7.72
C GLY A 112 -18.66 14.64 -8.24
N PRO A 113 -18.53 14.41 -9.55
CA PRO A 113 -18.64 13.05 -10.11
C PRO A 113 -17.41 12.18 -9.81
N VAL A 114 -16.25 12.82 -9.56
CA VAL A 114 -14.96 12.16 -9.33
C VAL A 114 -14.39 12.64 -8.00
N CYS A 115 -13.84 11.72 -7.22
CA CYS A 115 -13.11 12.04 -6.00
C CYS A 115 -11.85 12.85 -6.30
N ARG A 116 -11.70 13.98 -5.59
CA ARG A 116 -10.47 14.76 -5.54
C ARG A 116 -9.68 14.35 -4.30
N ARG A 117 -8.46 13.86 -4.48
CA ARG A 117 -7.62 13.32 -3.41
C ARG A 117 -6.36 14.15 -3.29
N SER A 118 -5.79 14.23 -2.08
CA SER A 118 -4.45 14.82 -1.89
C SER A 118 -3.38 14.10 -2.72
N SER A 119 -3.57 12.81 -2.99
CA SER A 119 -2.67 12.01 -3.82
C SER A 119 -2.69 12.38 -5.32
N ASP A 120 -3.70 13.13 -5.79
CA ASP A 120 -3.76 13.56 -7.18
C ASP A 120 -2.67 14.60 -7.52
N ASP A 121 -2.19 15.30 -6.49
CA ASP A 121 -1.17 16.35 -6.58
C ASP A 121 0.25 15.81 -6.35
N CYS A 122 0.45 14.49 -6.31
CA CYS A 122 1.75 13.89 -6.07
C CYS A 122 2.79 14.29 -7.14
N PRO A 123 4.04 14.60 -6.72
CA PRO A 123 5.05 15.09 -7.63
C PRO A 123 5.46 14.01 -8.63
N LYS A 124 5.42 14.34 -9.93
CA LYS A 124 5.80 13.44 -11.03
C LYS A 124 7.26 12.95 -10.95
N VAL A 125 8.12 13.74 -10.33
CA VAL A 125 9.52 13.39 -10.05
C VAL A 125 9.70 13.41 -8.55
N LEU A 126 10.22 12.32 -7.98
CA LEU A 126 10.58 12.26 -6.58
C LEU A 126 11.71 13.26 -6.32
N ARG A 127 11.38 14.40 -5.73
CA ARG A 127 12.36 15.34 -5.16
C ARG A 127 12.32 15.13 -3.66
N GLY A 128 13.44 14.76 -3.05
CA GLY A 128 13.56 14.64 -1.61
C GLY A 128 13.19 15.96 -0.93
N LYS A 129 11.97 16.03 -0.39
CA LYS A 129 11.49 17.14 0.45
C LYS A 129 11.08 16.55 1.80
N ARG A 130 11.52 17.21 2.87
CA ARG A 130 11.04 16.92 4.23
C ARG A 130 9.65 17.50 4.38
N SER A 131 8.76 16.76 5.03
CA SER A 131 7.40 17.21 5.35
C SER A 131 7.43 18.40 6.30
N THR A 132 6.56 19.38 6.05
CA THR A 132 6.18 20.44 6.99
C THR A 132 4.68 20.32 7.14
N GLY A 133 4.24 19.68 8.23
CA GLY A 133 2.83 19.38 8.47
C GLY A 133 1.98 20.65 8.61
N SER A 134 0.88 20.70 7.87
CA SER A 134 -0.19 21.68 8.06
C SER A 134 -1.29 21.03 8.88
N ASN A 135 -1.60 21.60 10.05
CA ASN A 135 -2.55 21.03 11.00
C ASN A 135 -3.99 21.40 10.60
N SER A 136 -4.66 20.53 9.82
CA SER A 136 -6.11 20.50 9.68
C SER A 136 -6.67 19.26 10.39
N HIS A 137 -7.76 19.44 11.14
CA HIS A 137 -8.44 18.35 11.85
C HIS A 137 -9.16 17.45 10.81
N GLU A 138 -8.50 16.36 10.40
CA GLU A 138 -9.04 15.37 9.48
C GLU A 138 -9.25 14.02 10.18
N ASP A 139 -10.41 13.40 9.92
CA ASP A 139 -10.77 12.09 10.43
C ASP A 139 -10.02 11.01 9.64
N ASN A 140 -8.89 10.56 10.19
CA ASN A 140 -8.09 9.46 9.63
C ASN A 140 -8.46 8.13 10.28
N VAL A 141 -8.56 7.07 9.49
CA VAL A 141 -8.89 5.70 9.91
C VAL A 141 -7.67 4.80 9.70
N ASP A 142 -7.20 4.13 10.75
CA ASP A 142 -6.09 3.17 10.61
C ASP A 142 -6.56 1.86 9.98
N VAL A 143 -5.81 1.37 8.99
CA VAL A 143 -5.99 0.05 8.37
C VAL A 143 -4.67 -0.72 8.43
N VAL A 144 -4.74 -1.96 8.87
CA VAL A 144 -3.59 -2.85 9.01
C VAL A 144 -3.79 -4.05 8.09
N SER A 145 -2.73 -4.45 7.39
CA SER A 145 -2.74 -5.67 6.59
C SER A 145 -2.59 -6.91 7.46
N GLN A 146 -2.85 -8.08 6.89
CA GLN A 146 -2.36 -9.34 7.44
C GLN A 146 -0.82 -9.36 7.52
N TYR A 147 -0.28 -10.18 8.43
CA TYR A 147 1.13 -10.53 8.44
C TYR A 147 1.46 -11.41 7.24
N MET A 148 2.57 -11.11 6.58
CA MET A 148 3.08 -11.90 5.47
C MET A 148 4.43 -12.51 5.83
N THR A 149 4.58 -13.81 5.59
CA THR A 149 5.85 -14.51 5.74
C THR A 149 6.61 -14.44 4.41
N ILE A 150 7.87 -13.98 4.45
CA ILE A 150 8.70 -13.79 3.26
C ILE A 150 9.85 -14.79 3.24
N PHE A 151 9.93 -15.55 2.15
CA PHE A 151 11.04 -16.46 1.85
C PHE A 151 12.13 -15.75 1.03
N ASP A 152 13.38 -16.15 1.27
CA ASP A 152 14.52 -15.72 0.46
C ASP A 152 14.45 -16.28 -0.96
N ILE A 153 15.07 -15.57 -1.89
CA ILE A 153 15.37 -16.16 -3.20
C ILE A 153 16.48 -17.19 -2.95
N ASP A 154 16.13 -18.47 -3.00
CA ASP A 154 17.13 -19.53 -2.96
C ASP A 154 18.09 -19.37 -4.15
N GLY A 155 19.33 -18.98 -3.87
CA GLY A 155 20.43 -19.03 -4.82
C GLY A 155 20.82 -20.48 -5.11
N SER A 156 19.98 -21.25 -5.79
CA SER A 156 20.31 -22.63 -6.17
C SER A 156 19.70 -23.06 -7.52
N GLY A 157 20.04 -22.30 -8.56
CA GLY A 157 20.36 -22.90 -9.87
C GLY A 157 21.70 -23.64 -9.84
N GLY A 158 21.95 -24.44 -8.79
CA GLY A 158 23.14 -25.28 -8.67
C GLY A 158 22.95 -26.51 -9.54
N LYS A 159 23.46 -26.47 -10.77
CA LYS A 159 23.68 -27.67 -11.58
C LYS A 159 24.60 -28.61 -10.79
N SER A 160 24.03 -29.62 -10.14
CA SER A 160 24.80 -30.78 -9.68
C SER A 160 25.13 -31.63 -10.90
N TRP A 161 26.20 -31.26 -11.60
CA TRP A 161 26.99 -32.23 -12.35
C TRP A 161 28.12 -32.66 -11.43
N LEU A 162 27.95 -33.84 -10.84
CA LEU A 162 28.92 -34.93 -10.65
C LEU A 162 28.19 -36.08 -9.94
#